data_AF-A0A2N1JDZ9-F1
#
_entry.id   AF-A0A2N1JDZ9-F1
#
_cell.length_a   1.000
_cell.length_b   1.000
_cell.length_c   1.000
_cell.angle_alpha   90.00
_cell.angle_beta   90.00
_cell.angle_gamma   90.00
#
_symmetry.space_group_name_H-M   'P 1'
#
loop_
_entity.id
_entity.type
_entity.pdbx_description
1 polymer ?
#
loop_
_entity_poly.entity_id
_entity_poly.type
_entity_poly.pdbx_seq_one_letter_code
_entity_poly.pdbx_strand_id
1 'polypeptide(L)'
;MSRALLRLDTGTRASSSVCSPLPLASAQCGNARIRISKLQPSRMRREPHEPVPGRRYSEPIAERALMEHKRTAPSADAAMRAQGKPGSQTAARPITMHSEAMLGTQAVPSLHGSARSSRSMRTSSSSTLNALATDTQASAKPSWSDGIDPDLEEELCVFGCQLIQQAGVLLSLPQVVMGTAQVLFQRFWYVSSMRNFQVLDISMGALLLASKLEEVPVRLRQVLLVYDYLVQRARRTEAFEYEPPHYHSQSFHDAKDALIVGEIQLLKRLGFHVQVGLPHALLINYMQLLGVAQSNTARAGHAPVLAAQRAWNILNDALQTPIYCLFPPHAIAAAAIYLLTLEDTEWAPLALPMEPSPWWALFDVSRDELRVIATHILRLYDAQGLGARVQARRAELVELATRAGLRAWLAQHA
;
A
#
# COMPACT_ATOMS: atom_id res chain seq x y z
N MET A 1 19.82 -62.36 -9.22
CA MET A 1 19.69 -62.70 -10.65
C MET A 1 19.55 -61.38 -11.40
N SER A 2 20.63 -60.69 -11.71
CA SER A 2 21.53 -60.89 -12.87
C SER A 2 20.89 -60.57 -14.22
N ARG A 3 21.61 -59.69 -14.95
CA ARG A 3 21.60 -59.35 -16.39
C ARG A 3 20.79 -58.11 -16.78
N ALA A 4 21.26 -57.21 -17.64
CA ALA A 4 22.55 -56.99 -18.34
C ALA A 4 22.35 -55.67 -19.14
N LEU A 5 23.28 -54.70 -19.13
CA LEU A 5 24.28 -54.38 -20.19
C LEU A 5 23.63 -54.04 -21.56
N LEU A 6 24.05 -53.08 -22.39
CA LEU A 6 24.97 -51.92 -22.42
C LEU A 6 25.07 -51.53 -23.92
N ARG A 7 25.34 -50.25 -24.23
CA ARG A 7 25.94 -49.69 -25.48
C ARG A 7 25.04 -49.59 -26.73
N LEU A 8 25.20 -48.65 -27.66
CA LEU A 8 25.97 -47.40 -27.94
C LEU A 8 25.27 -46.82 -29.19
N ASP A 9 24.81 -45.57 -29.19
CA ASP A 9 25.46 -44.38 -29.78
C ASP A 9 25.33 -44.26 -31.32
N THR A 10 24.71 -43.16 -31.79
CA THR A 10 25.17 -42.32 -32.92
C THR A 10 24.20 -41.16 -33.19
N GLY A 11 24.67 -39.95 -32.89
CA GLY A 11 24.47 -38.66 -33.58
C GLY A 11 23.08 -38.24 -34.12
N THR A 12 22.61 -37.05 -33.72
CA THR A 12 22.77 -35.80 -34.51
C THR A 12 22.28 -34.60 -33.69
N ARG A 13 23.02 -33.49 -33.75
CA ARG A 13 22.82 -32.23 -33.03
C ARG A 13 21.50 -31.52 -33.37
N ALA A 14 20.80 -31.02 -32.34
CA ALA A 14 20.03 -29.78 -32.42
C ALA A 14 20.15 -29.04 -31.08
N SER A 15 20.67 -27.83 -31.15
CA SER A 15 20.98 -26.90 -30.06
C SER A 15 19.73 -26.45 -29.31
N SER A 16 19.62 -26.79 -28.01
CA SER A 16 18.69 -26.15 -27.08
C SER A 16 19.41 -25.01 -26.35
N SER A 17 19.34 -23.81 -26.91
CA SER A 17 19.56 -22.60 -26.14
C SER A 17 18.36 -22.43 -25.20
N VAL A 18 18.55 -22.79 -23.94
CA VAL A 18 17.67 -22.43 -22.84
C VAL A 18 17.63 -20.91 -22.76
N CYS A 19 16.59 -20.30 -23.31
CA CYS A 19 16.34 -18.87 -23.19
C CYS A 19 15.62 -18.63 -21.87
N SER A 20 16.39 -18.24 -20.87
CA SER A 20 15.91 -17.75 -19.58
C SER A 20 14.93 -16.58 -19.77
N PRO A 21 13.75 -16.58 -19.14
CA PRO A 21 12.92 -15.38 -19.09
C PRO A 21 13.63 -14.33 -18.22
N LEU A 22 13.91 -13.17 -18.82
CA LEU A 22 14.44 -11.99 -18.13
C LEU A 22 13.44 -11.48 -17.08
N PRO A 23 13.93 -10.99 -15.92
CA PRO A 23 13.10 -10.53 -14.83
C PRO A 23 12.59 -9.11 -15.12
N LEU A 24 11.28 -8.97 -15.30
CA LEU A 24 10.65 -7.65 -15.25
C LEU A 24 10.60 -7.21 -13.80
N ALA A 25 11.37 -6.16 -13.54
CA ALA A 25 11.47 -5.46 -12.26
C ALA A 25 10.07 -5.12 -11.72
N SER A 26 9.62 -5.94 -10.78
CA SER A 26 8.85 -5.45 -9.65
C SER A 26 9.64 -4.30 -9.04
N ALA A 27 9.15 -3.06 -9.20
CA ALA A 27 9.41 -2.07 -8.16
C ALA A 27 9.00 -2.76 -6.85
N GLN A 28 9.99 -2.95 -5.98
CA GLN A 28 10.05 -3.92 -4.88
C GLN A 28 8.79 -3.93 -3.99
N CYS A 29 7.75 -4.63 -4.42
CA CYS A 29 6.79 -5.25 -3.54
C CYS A 29 7.31 -6.68 -3.39
N GLY A 30 8.09 -6.89 -2.34
CA GLY A 30 8.63 -8.21 -2.03
C GLY A 30 7.47 -9.17 -1.77
N ASN A 31 7.09 -9.94 -2.78
CA ASN A 31 6.19 -11.09 -2.66
C ASN A 31 6.90 -12.18 -1.82
N ALA A 32 6.97 -11.94 -0.51
CA ALA A 32 7.20 -12.98 0.47
C ALA A 32 5.82 -13.54 0.82
N ARG A 33 5.42 -14.65 0.20
CA ARG A 33 4.31 -15.47 0.72
C ARG A 33 4.62 -15.74 2.19
N ILE A 34 3.69 -15.40 3.09
CA ILE A 34 3.72 -15.82 4.50
C ILE A 34 3.00 -17.17 4.54
N ARG A 35 3.74 -18.27 4.64
CA ARG A 35 3.16 -19.59 4.94
C ARG A 35 2.86 -19.64 6.43
N ILE A 36 1.59 -19.50 6.78
CA ILE A 36 1.10 -19.72 8.14
C ILE A 36 0.87 -21.23 8.30
N SER A 37 1.71 -21.90 9.08
CA SER A 37 1.43 -23.26 9.54
C SER A 37 0.30 -23.22 10.57
N LYS A 38 -0.88 -23.71 10.17
CA LYS A 38 -2.07 -24.09 10.97
C LYS A 38 -2.04 -23.69 12.46
N LEU A 39 -2.81 -22.66 12.82
CA LEU A 39 -3.24 -22.38 14.19
C LEU A 39 -3.95 -23.61 14.77
N GLN A 40 -3.28 -24.38 15.63
CA GLN A 40 -3.96 -25.31 16.55
C GLN A 40 -4.12 -24.65 17.91
N PRO A 41 -5.29 -24.75 18.55
CA PRO A 41 -5.48 -24.24 19.90
C PRO A 41 -4.86 -25.21 20.90
N SER A 42 -4.17 -24.66 21.91
CA SER A 42 -3.86 -25.24 23.24
C SER A 42 -2.40 -25.66 23.51
N ARG A 43 -1.68 -24.92 24.37
CA ARG A 43 -1.49 -25.25 25.81
C ARG A 43 -0.47 -24.30 26.46
N MET A 44 -1.00 -23.45 27.34
CA MET A 44 -0.27 -22.81 28.44
C MET A 44 0.51 -23.86 29.24
N ARG A 45 1.81 -23.68 29.45
CA ARG A 45 2.55 -24.39 30.50
C ARG A 45 3.49 -23.43 31.24
N ARG A 46 3.37 -23.51 32.57
CA ARG A 46 4.01 -22.71 33.62
C ARG A 46 5.52 -22.98 33.69
N GLU A 47 6.29 -21.96 34.04
CA GLU A 47 7.64 -22.14 34.61
C GLU A 47 7.59 -22.80 36.00
N PRO A 48 8.71 -23.36 36.49
CA PRO A 48 9.53 -22.58 37.44
C PRO A 48 11.07 -22.87 37.47
N HIS A 49 11.82 -21.83 37.87
CA HIS A 49 13.03 -21.77 38.73
C HIS A 49 14.41 -22.40 38.35
N GLU A 50 15.38 -21.47 38.29
CA GLU A 50 16.87 -21.43 38.40
C GLU A 50 17.56 -22.22 39.58
N PRO A 51 18.93 -22.23 39.79
CA PRO A 51 20.10 -21.83 38.93
C PRO A 51 21.49 -22.60 39.11
N VAL A 52 22.52 -22.18 38.32
CA VAL A 52 24.03 -22.14 38.51
C VAL A 52 24.88 -23.46 38.40
N PRO A 53 26.24 -23.51 38.08
CA PRO A 53 27.25 -22.55 37.56
C PRO A 53 28.12 -23.00 36.34
N GLY A 54 28.67 -22.00 35.61
CA GLY A 54 30.12 -21.81 35.38
C GLY A 54 30.84 -22.56 34.24
N ARG A 55 31.36 -21.81 33.25
CA ARG A 55 32.76 -21.86 32.78
C ARG A 55 33.09 -20.68 31.85
N ARG A 56 34.22 -20.01 32.14
CA ARG A 56 34.93 -19.02 31.31
C ARG A 56 35.64 -19.71 30.14
N TYR A 57 35.93 -18.97 29.06
CA TYR A 57 37.12 -18.97 28.17
C TYR A 57 36.71 -18.24 26.86
N SER A 58 37.08 -16.96 26.66
CA SER A 58 38.31 -16.41 26.05
C SER A 58 38.17 -16.11 24.56
N GLU A 59 38.29 -14.83 24.21
CA GLU A 59 38.50 -14.32 22.84
C GLU A 59 39.78 -14.90 22.21
N PRO A 60 39.91 -14.78 20.87
CA PRO A 60 41.17 -14.28 20.37
C PRO A 60 41.05 -13.17 19.32
N ILE A 61 41.87 -12.16 19.55
CA ILE A 61 42.48 -11.25 18.58
C ILE A 61 43.32 -12.08 17.59
N ALA A 62 43.15 -11.86 16.29
CA ALA A 62 44.16 -12.21 15.29
C ALA A 62 44.27 -11.12 14.23
N GLU A 63 45.48 -10.62 14.16
CA GLU A 63 45.96 -9.46 13.44
C GLU A 63 46.36 -9.81 11.99
N ARG A 64 46.25 -8.81 11.13
CA ARG A 64 47.12 -8.48 9.98
C ARG A 64 48.12 -9.55 9.51
N ALA A 65 47.94 -10.03 8.28
CA ALA A 65 49.02 -10.21 7.31
C ALA A 65 48.46 -10.42 5.89
N LEU A 66 48.38 -9.35 5.09
CA LEU A 66 48.80 -9.36 3.68
C LEU A 66 48.74 -7.93 3.11
N MET A 67 49.82 -7.19 3.32
CA MET A 67 50.24 -6.07 2.47
C MET A 67 51.57 -6.50 1.87
N GLU A 68 51.58 -6.81 0.58
CA GLU A 68 52.52 -6.25 -0.41
C GLU A 68 52.45 -7.02 -1.72
N HIS A 69 51.79 -6.44 -2.72
CA HIS A 69 52.50 -6.14 -3.94
C HIS A 69 52.08 -4.77 -4.48
N LYS A 70 53.10 -3.92 -4.53
CA LYS A 70 53.14 -2.50 -4.90
C LYS A 70 53.06 -2.29 -6.42
N ARG A 71 52.74 -1.02 -6.74
CA ARG A 71 53.01 -0.22 -7.97
C ARG A 71 51.97 -0.40 -9.07
N THR A 72 51.33 0.65 -9.58
CA THR A 72 51.81 2.01 -9.88
C THR A 72 50.72 3.08 -9.76
N ALA A 73 51.05 4.20 -9.10
CA ALA A 73 50.38 5.51 -9.18
C ALA A 73 50.82 6.26 -10.47
N PRO A 74 50.37 7.50 -10.81
CA PRO A 74 49.73 8.49 -9.95
C PRO A 74 48.56 9.33 -10.52
N SER A 75 47.85 9.95 -9.58
CA SER A 75 47.08 11.19 -9.73
C SER A 75 48.02 12.39 -9.58
N ALA A 76 47.75 13.48 -10.29
CA ALA A 76 48.35 14.79 -10.03
C ALA A 76 47.28 15.88 -10.14
N ASP A 77 46.99 16.50 -8.99
CA ASP A 77 46.32 17.78 -8.87
C ASP A 77 47.35 18.92 -8.83
N ALA A 78 46.91 20.08 -9.30
CA ALA A 78 47.36 21.44 -9.00
C ALA A 78 48.67 22.00 -9.62
N ALA A 79 48.52 23.04 -10.44
CA ALA A 79 49.29 24.29 -10.30
C ALA A 79 48.66 25.48 -11.07
N MET A 80 48.76 26.64 -10.44
CA MET A 80 48.25 27.99 -10.79
C MET A 80 49.02 28.74 -11.89
N ARG A 81 48.40 29.88 -12.31
CA ARG A 81 48.96 31.19 -12.80
C ARG A 81 49.32 31.27 -14.30
N ALA A 82 49.06 32.34 -15.08
CA ALA A 82 48.57 33.70 -14.83
C ALA A 82 48.23 34.45 -16.17
N GLN A 83 47.49 35.57 -16.04
CA GLN A 83 47.50 36.82 -16.84
C GLN A 83 46.78 36.97 -18.21
N GLY A 84 45.93 38.01 -18.31
CA GLY A 84 45.53 38.70 -19.56
C GLY A 84 44.11 39.29 -19.59
N LYS A 85 43.92 40.56 -19.18
CA LYS A 85 42.77 41.47 -19.54
C LYS A 85 43.11 42.19 -20.88
N PRO A 86 42.22 42.95 -21.59
CA PRO A 86 41.01 43.71 -21.18
C PRO A 86 39.78 43.47 -22.12
N GLY A 87 38.58 44.07 -22.07
CA GLY A 87 37.92 45.19 -21.37
C GLY A 87 36.48 45.39 -21.90
N SER A 88 35.79 46.44 -21.40
CA SER A 88 34.40 46.96 -21.67
C SER A 88 33.25 46.27 -20.90
N GLN A 89 32.72 46.88 -19.82
CA GLN A 89 31.61 47.88 -19.74
C GLN A 89 30.26 47.26 -20.15
N THR A 90 29.22 47.18 -19.30
CA THR A 90 28.47 48.28 -18.66
C THR A 90 27.68 47.79 -17.43
N ALA A 91 27.44 48.68 -16.46
CA ALA A 91 26.90 48.42 -15.13
C ALA A 91 25.45 48.93 -14.91
N ALA A 92 24.76 48.27 -13.96
CA ALA A 92 23.81 48.75 -12.94
C ALA A 92 22.45 49.37 -13.39
N ARG A 93 21.32 49.29 -12.64
CA ARG A 93 21.08 49.25 -11.18
C ARG A 93 19.73 48.56 -10.84
N PRO A 94 19.54 48.11 -9.58
CA PRO A 94 18.25 47.75 -8.97
C PRO A 94 17.62 48.93 -8.20
N ILE A 95 16.31 48.89 -7.94
CA ILE A 95 15.57 49.84 -7.09
C ILE A 95 14.77 49.06 -6.03
N THR A 96 14.77 49.57 -4.80
CA THR A 96 14.17 48.98 -3.60
C THR A 96 13.15 49.94 -2.98
N MET A 97 12.03 49.36 -2.50
CA MET A 97 11.09 49.76 -1.43
C MET A 97 10.40 51.14 -1.47
N HIS A 98 9.07 51.13 -1.27
CA HIS A 98 8.40 52.02 -0.31
C HIS A 98 7.11 51.40 0.27
N SER A 99 6.98 51.51 1.58
CA SER A 99 5.82 51.25 2.43
C SER A 99 5.21 52.61 2.78
N GLU A 100 3.89 52.76 2.75
CA GLU A 100 3.20 53.86 3.45
C GLU A 100 1.84 53.41 4.01
N ALA A 101 1.68 53.68 5.30
CA ALA A 101 0.45 53.63 6.05
C ALA A 101 -0.26 54.99 5.98
N MET A 102 -1.59 55.01 6.05
CA MET A 102 -2.36 56.24 6.26
C MET A 102 -3.40 56.01 7.36
N LEU A 103 -3.31 56.86 8.38
CA LEU A 103 -4.24 57.06 9.47
C LEU A 103 -5.49 57.81 8.97
N GLY A 104 -6.65 57.46 9.53
CA GLY A 104 -7.88 58.24 9.47
C GLY A 104 -8.70 58.04 10.74
N THR A 105 -8.90 59.12 11.50
CA THR A 105 -9.51 59.18 12.83
C THR A 105 -10.98 59.62 12.76
N GLN A 106 -11.77 59.24 13.78
CA GLN A 106 -13.10 59.74 14.22
C GLN A 106 -14.32 59.08 13.53
N ALA A 107 -15.42 58.69 14.20
CA ALA A 107 -15.99 59.06 15.51
C ALA A 107 -16.88 57.93 16.11
N VAL A 108 -17.13 58.05 17.42
CA VAL A 108 -18.01 57.20 18.27
C VAL A 108 -19.48 57.66 18.15
N PRO A 109 -20.48 56.77 18.30
CA PRO A 109 -21.42 56.97 19.40
C PRO A 109 -21.64 55.73 20.28
N SER A 110 -22.01 56.06 21.51
CA SER A 110 -22.14 55.27 22.72
C SER A 110 -23.27 54.22 22.74
N LEU A 111 -22.96 53.11 23.42
CA LEU A 111 -23.75 52.32 24.39
C LEU A 111 -25.28 52.29 24.24
N HIS A 112 -25.85 51.08 24.20
CA HIS A 112 -26.78 50.54 25.22
C HIS A 112 -26.91 49.01 25.05
N GLY A 113 -26.81 48.26 26.16
CA GLY A 113 -27.65 47.06 26.37
C GLY A 113 -27.11 45.67 26.04
N SER A 114 -26.54 45.02 27.06
CA SER A 114 -26.90 43.67 27.52
C SER A 114 -26.29 42.40 26.87
N ALA A 115 -25.60 41.65 27.74
CA ALA A 115 -25.41 40.19 27.76
C ALA A 115 -24.74 39.50 26.55
N ARG A 116 -23.39 39.55 26.49
CA ARG A 116 -22.63 38.49 25.81
C ARG A 116 -22.47 37.30 26.75
N SER A 117 -23.30 36.28 26.52
CA SER A 117 -22.97 34.89 26.80
C SER A 117 -21.50 34.66 26.39
N SER A 118 -20.70 34.16 27.32
CA SER A 118 -19.35 33.65 27.11
C SER A 118 -19.40 32.51 26.10
N ARG A 119 -19.45 32.86 24.82
CA ARG A 119 -19.26 31.91 23.73
C ARG A 119 -17.76 31.66 23.70
N SER A 120 -17.34 30.71 24.54
CA SER A 120 -16.06 30.01 24.41
C SER A 120 -15.84 29.80 22.93
N MET A 121 -14.80 30.44 22.38
CA MET A 121 -14.28 30.10 21.08
C MET A 121 -13.91 28.63 21.17
N ARG A 122 -14.82 27.76 20.74
CA ARG A 122 -14.46 26.42 20.31
C ARG A 122 -13.52 26.69 19.16
N THR A 123 -12.23 26.54 19.42
CA THR A 123 -11.29 26.21 18.37
C THR A 123 -11.93 25.04 17.65
N SER A 124 -12.47 25.30 16.47
CA SER A 124 -12.95 24.26 15.58
C SER A 124 -11.71 23.46 15.19
N SER A 125 -11.40 22.43 15.96
CA SER A 125 -10.57 21.32 15.51
C SER A 125 -11.30 20.73 14.31
N SER A 126 -10.95 21.23 13.13
CA SER A 126 -11.44 20.72 11.85
C SER A 126 -11.23 19.20 11.87
N SER A 127 -12.32 18.46 11.72
CA SER A 127 -12.40 17.01 11.80
C SER A 127 -11.51 16.35 10.74
N THR A 128 -10.26 16.07 11.09
CA THR A 128 -9.25 15.31 10.31
C THR A 128 -9.42 13.79 10.47
N LEU A 129 -10.66 13.33 10.70
CA LEU A 129 -10.95 11.93 10.94
C LEU A 129 -11.42 11.29 9.64
N ASN A 130 -10.85 10.13 9.34
CA ASN A 130 -11.34 9.29 8.26
C ASN A 130 -12.81 8.94 8.49
N ALA A 131 -13.63 9.06 7.45
CA ALA A 131 -14.98 8.53 7.48
C ALA A 131 -14.92 7.00 7.63
N LEU A 132 -15.46 6.50 8.74
CA LEU A 132 -15.59 5.08 9.04
C LEU A 132 -17.02 4.61 8.77
N ALA A 133 -17.18 3.35 8.41
CA ALA A 133 -18.49 2.72 8.27
C ALA A 133 -19.13 2.55 9.66
N THR A 134 -20.44 2.76 9.74
CA THR A 134 -21.19 2.44 10.96
C THR A 134 -21.32 0.93 11.11
N ASP A 135 -21.56 0.44 12.33
CA ASP A 135 -21.79 -0.99 12.60
C ASP A 135 -22.91 -1.56 11.72
N THR A 136 -23.97 -0.77 11.49
CA THR A 136 -25.06 -1.14 10.59
C THR A 136 -24.58 -1.35 9.15
N GLN A 137 -23.76 -0.43 8.62
CA GLN A 137 -23.19 -0.54 7.28
C GLN A 137 -22.21 -1.72 7.17
N ALA A 138 -21.46 -2.00 8.23
CA ALA A 138 -20.52 -3.12 8.27
C ALA A 138 -21.22 -4.49 8.33
N SER A 139 -22.34 -4.57 9.06
CA SER A 139 -23.13 -5.79 9.21
C SER A 139 -24.04 -6.13 8.04
N ALA A 140 -24.38 -5.14 7.20
CA ALA A 140 -25.37 -5.30 6.13
C ALA A 140 -25.03 -4.35 4.97
N LYS A 141 -24.11 -4.78 4.10
CA LYS A 141 -23.78 -4.00 2.90
C LYS A 141 -24.91 -4.06 1.86
N PRO A 142 -25.10 -2.99 1.06
CA PRO A 142 -26.13 -2.96 0.02
C PRO A 142 -26.02 -4.08 -1.02
N SER A 143 -24.81 -4.52 -1.34
CA SER A 143 -24.58 -5.67 -2.22
C SER A 143 -25.18 -6.97 -1.68
N TRP A 144 -25.12 -7.19 -0.36
CA TRP A 144 -25.66 -8.40 0.28
C TRP A 144 -27.18 -8.44 0.20
N SER A 145 -27.83 -7.29 0.42
CA SER A 145 -29.29 -7.18 0.22
C SER A 145 -29.72 -7.40 -1.24
N ASP A 146 -28.82 -7.15 -2.19
CA ASP A 146 -29.06 -7.36 -3.62
C ASP A 146 -28.78 -8.79 -4.10
N GLY A 147 -28.42 -9.70 -3.18
CA GLY A 147 -28.18 -11.13 -3.44
C GLY A 147 -26.75 -11.47 -3.85
N ILE A 148 -25.78 -10.57 -3.63
CA ILE A 148 -24.36 -10.86 -3.88
C ILE A 148 -23.78 -11.55 -2.65
N ASP A 149 -23.14 -12.70 -2.88
CA ASP A 149 -22.45 -13.47 -1.85
C ASP A 149 -21.33 -12.63 -1.19
N PRO A 150 -21.25 -12.56 0.15
CA PRO A 150 -20.23 -11.76 0.84
C PRO A 150 -18.79 -12.14 0.47
N ASP A 151 -18.51 -13.43 0.26
CA ASP A 151 -17.17 -13.88 -0.14
C ASP A 151 -16.81 -13.40 -1.54
N LEU A 152 -17.76 -13.47 -2.49
CA LEU A 152 -17.57 -12.92 -3.84
C LEU A 152 -17.35 -11.41 -3.82
N GLU A 153 -18.11 -10.67 -2.99
CA GLU A 153 -17.90 -9.22 -2.85
C GLU A 153 -16.50 -8.91 -2.32
N GLU A 154 -16.04 -9.65 -1.30
CA GLU A 154 -14.70 -9.48 -0.74
C GLU A 154 -13.61 -9.76 -1.79
N GLU A 155 -13.77 -10.81 -2.60
CA GLU A 155 -12.85 -11.13 -3.70
C GLU A 155 -12.82 -10.05 -4.79
N LEU A 156 -13.98 -9.52 -5.17
CA LEU A 156 -14.10 -8.42 -6.14
C LEU A 156 -13.47 -7.12 -5.60
N CYS A 157 -13.62 -6.83 -4.30
CA CYS A 157 -12.96 -5.68 -3.68
C CYS A 157 -11.44 -5.81 -3.70
N VAL A 158 -10.90 -6.96 -3.30
CA VAL A 158 -9.45 -7.22 -3.36
C VAL A 158 -8.94 -7.10 -4.79
N PHE A 159 -9.64 -7.69 -5.75
CA PHE A 159 -9.29 -7.61 -7.17
C PHE A 159 -9.28 -6.15 -7.67
N GLY A 160 -10.29 -5.36 -7.31
CA GLY A 160 -10.35 -3.92 -7.63
C GLY A 160 -9.17 -3.14 -7.04
N CYS A 161 -8.82 -3.39 -5.77
CA CYS A 161 -7.65 -2.77 -5.13
C CYS A 161 -6.33 -3.16 -5.83
N GLN A 162 -6.18 -4.43 -6.23
CA GLN A 162 -5.00 -4.90 -6.98
C GLN A 162 -4.88 -4.22 -8.34
N LEU A 163 -6.00 -4.01 -9.06
CA LEU A 163 -6.00 -3.26 -10.31
C LEU A 163 -5.57 -1.81 -10.10
N ILE A 164 -6.08 -1.14 -9.06
CA ILE A 164 -5.68 0.23 -8.70
C ILE A 164 -4.16 0.30 -8.44
N GLN A 165 -3.62 -0.64 -7.65
CA GLN A 165 -2.19 -0.70 -7.35
C GLN A 165 -1.36 -0.93 -8.62
N GLN A 166 -1.75 -1.89 -9.47
CA GLN A 166 -1.02 -2.20 -10.71
C GLN A 166 -1.09 -1.05 -11.71
N ALA A 167 -2.25 -0.43 -11.86
CA ALA A 167 -2.44 0.72 -12.73
C ALA A 167 -1.61 1.91 -12.27
N GLY A 168 -1.60 2.20 -10.96
CA GLY A 168 -0.79 3.27 -10.41
C GLY A 168 0.71 3.06 -10.61
N VAL A 169 1.21 1.83 -10.47
CA VAL A 169 2.61 1.50 -10.78
C VAL A 169 2.92 1.73 -12.27
N LEU A 170 2.07 1.28 -13.19
CA LEU A 170 2.26 1.49 -14.63
C LEU A 170 2.17 2.97 -15.05
N LEU A 171 1.43 3.77 -14.29
CA LEU A 171 1.31 5.22 -14.46
C LEU A 171 2.39 6.00 -13.69
N SER A 172 3.28 5.33 -12.97
CA SER A 172 4.32 5.93 -12.11
C SER A 172 3.75 6.88 -11.05
N LEU A 173 2.60 6.53 -10.45
CA LEU A 173 1.97 7.31 -9.39
C LEU A 173 2.58 6.99 -8.02
N PRO A 174 2.61 7.97 -7.10
CA PRO A 174 3.08 7.74 -5.74
C PRO A 174 2.12 6.82 -4.96
N GLN A 175 2.64 6.10 -3.97
CA GLN A 175 1.83 5.17 -3.15
C GLN A 175 0.68 5.85 -2.41
N VAL A 176 0.81 7.15 -2.07
CA VAL A 176 -0.26 7.92 -1.44
C VAL A 176 -1.50 8.00 -2.34
N VAL A 177 -1.32 8.24 -3.65
CA VAL A 177 -2.43 8.27 -4.63
C VAL A 177 -3.11 6.90 -4.73
N MET A 178 -2.32 5.84 -4.80
CA MET A 178 -2.85 4.47 -4.87
C MET A 178 -3.59 4.09 -3.59
N GLY A 179 -3.06 4.46 -2.42
CA GLY A 179 -3.71 4.23 -1.13
C GLY A 179 -5.02 4.99 -1.00
N THR A 180 -5.03 6.28 -1.32
CA THR A 180 -6.23 7.12 -1.32
C THR A 180 -7.30 6.54 -2.26
N ALA A 181 -6.92 6.11 -3.47
CA ALA A 181 -7.84 5.48 -4.41
C ALA A 181 -8.45 4.19 -3.86
N GLN A 182 -7.66 3.30 -3.26
CA GLN A 182 -8.14 2.04 -2.69
C GLN A 182 -9.12 2.28 -1.52
N VAL A 183 -8.83 3.25 -0.65
CA VAL A 183 -9.74 3.59 0.46
C VAL A 183 -11.07 4.15 -0.06
N LEU A 184 -11.05 5.08 -1.03
CA LEU A 184 -12.28 5.61 -1.63
C LEU A 184 -13.10 4.54 -2.34
N PHE A 185 -12.41 3.65 -3.08
CA PHE A 185 -13.02 2.52 -3.75
C PHE A 185 -13.71 1.57 -2.75
N GLN A 186 -13.06 1.25 -1.63
CA GLN A 186 -13.67 0.38 -0.62
C GLN A 186 -14.85 1.04 0.09
N ARG A 187 -14.73 2.33 0.46
CA ARG A 187 -15.83 3.09 1.09
C ARG A 187 -17.09 3.10 0.23
N PHE A 188 -16.94 3.14 -1.09
CA PHE A 188 -18.07 3.16 -2.02
C PHE A 188 -19.01 1.96 -1.84
N TRP A 189 -18.48 0.77 -1.56
CA TRP A 189 -19.27 -0.47 -1.44
C TRP A 189 -20.02 -0.60 -0.11
N TYR A 190 -19.76 0.28 0.87
CA TYR A 190 -20.58 0.38 2.09
C TYR A 190 -21.87 1.19 1.87
N VAL A 191 -22.00 1.91 0.75
CA VAL A 191 -23.16 2.76 0.44
C VAL A 191 -23.79 2.46 -0.93
N SER A 192 -23.17 1.59 -1.71
CA SER A 192 -23.61 1.22 -3.06
C SER A 192 -23.43 -0.28 -3.31
N SER A 193 -24.21 -0.82 -4.24
CA SER A 193 -24.20 -2.24 -4.57
C SER A 193 -23.49 -2.54 -5.90
N MET A 194 -22.73 -3.63 -5.97
CA MET A 194 -22.06 -4.09 -7.20
C MET A 194 -23.06 -4.53 -8.29
N ARG A 195 -24.33 -4.76 -7.93
CA ARG A 195 -25.39 -5.04 -8.91
C ARG A 195 -25.74 -3.84 -9.79
N ASN A 196 -25.52 -2.65 -9.25
CA ASN A 196 -25.84 -1.36 -9.86
C ASN A 196 -24.64 -0.69 -10.52
N PHE A 197 -23.45 -0.87 -9.94
CA PHE A 197 -22.20 -0.27 -10.40
C PHE A 197 -21.15 -1.35 -10.64
N GLN A 198 -20.44 -1.27 -11.77
CA GLN A 198 -19.40 -2.22 -12.09
C GLN A 198 -18.07 -1.87 -11.39
N VAL A 199 -17.35 -2.90 -10.96
CA VAL A 199 -16.12 -2.76 -10.17
C VAL A 199 -15.02 -2.06 -10.96
N LEU A 200 -14.91 -2.37 -12.26
CA LEU A 200 -13.89 -1.76 -13.13
C LEU A 200 -14.06 -0.23 -13.22
N ASP A 201 -15.26 0.27 -13.48
CA ASP A 201 -15.51 1.71 -13.63
C ASP A 201 -15.25 2.48 -12.34
N ILE A 202 -15.72 1.94 -11.21
CA ILE A 202 -15.51 2.57 -9.91
C ILE A 202 -14.02 2.56 -9.54
N SER A 203 -13.29 1.50 -9.85
CA SER A 203 -11.84 1.43 -9.58
C SER A 203 -11.05 2.44 -10.43
N MET A 204 -11.37 2.57 -11.73
CA MET A 204 -10.77 3.58 -12.62
C MET A 204 -11.11 4.99 -12.16
N GLY A 205 -12.38 5.25 -11.83
CA GLY A 205 -12.85 6.52 -11.32
C GLY A 205 -12.18 6.89 -10.00
N ALA A 206 -11.95 5.92 -9.11
CA ALA A 206 -11.26 6.15 -7.83
C ALA A 206 -9.80 6.55 -8.03
N LEU A 207 -9.09 5.90 -8.95
CA LEU A 207 -7.71 6.27 -9.27
C LEU A 207 -7.61 7.65 -9.91
N LEU A 208 -8.50 7.97 -10.87
CA LEU A 208 -8.55 9.30 -11.49
C LEU A 208 -8.85 10.37 -10.44
N LEU A 209 -9.84 10.15 -9.58
CA LEU A 209 -10.22 11.07 -8.52
C LEU A 209 -9.08 11.29 -7.52
N ALA A 210 -8.47 10.22 -7.01
CA ALA A 210 -7.37 10.30 -6.06
C ALA A 210 -6.17 11.06 -6.64
N SER A 211 -5.89 10.89 -7.94
CA SER A 211 -4.82 11.64 -8.61
C SER A 211 -5.03 13.16 -8.55
N LYS A 212 -6.29 13.61 -8.60
CA LYS A 212 -6.65 15.02 -8.45
C LYS A 212 -6.56 15.48 -7.00
N LEU A 213 -7.02 14.65 -6.05
CA LEU A 213 -7.02 14.98 -4.63
C LEU A 213 -5.60 15.12 -4.04
N GLU A 214 -4.65 14.32 -4.52
CA GLU A 214 -3.25 14.37 -4.09
C GLU A 214 -2.38 15.29 -4.97
N GLU A 215 -3.00 16.11 -5.84
CA GLU A 215 -2.31 17.08 -6.72
C GLU A 215 -1.28 16.45 -7.69
N VAL A 216 -1.52 15.20 -8.11
CA VAL A 216 -0.74 14.51 -9.16
C VAL A 216 -1.68 14.05 -10.28
N PRO A 217 -2.34 14.98 -11.00
CA PRO A 217 -3.43 14.64 -11.91
C PRO A 217 -2.94 13.83 -13.11
N VAL A 218 -3.65 12.75 -13.42
CA VAL A 218 -3.39 11.89 -14.58
C VAL A 218 -4.35 12.18 -15.72
N ARG A 219 -3.87 12.08 -16.96
CA ARG A 219 -4.75 12.17 -18.12
C ARG A 219 -5.66 10.95 -18.17
N LEU A 220 -6.97 11.18 -18.24
CA LEU A 220 -7.99 10.13 -18.30
C LEU A 220 -7.69 9.03 -19.33
N ARG A 221 -7.24 9.42 -20.53
CA ARG A 221 -6.86 8.47 -21.59
C ARG A 221 -5.78 7.47 -21.14
N GLN A 222 -4.80 7.90 -20.35
CA GLN A 222 -3.75 7.01 -19.85
C GLN A 222 -4.31 5.99 -18.86
N VAL A 223 -5.23 6.41 -17.98
CA VAL A 223 -5.94 5.50 -17.07
C VAL A 223 -6.70 4.44 -17.86
N LEU A 224 -7.46 4.84 -18.89
CA LEU A 224 -8.19 3.90 -19.76
C LEU A 224 -7.27 2.86 -20.42
N LEU A 225 -6.19 3.30 -21.05
CA LEU A 225 -5.27 2.39 -21.76
C LEU A 225 -4.57 1.42 -20.82
N VAL A 226 -4.19 1.89 -19.62
CA VAL A 226 -3.56 1.03 -18.61
C VAL A 226 -4.55 0.00 -18.08
N TYR A 227 -5.80 0.39 -17.81
CA TYR A 227 -6.82 -0.56 -17.39
C TYR A 227 -7.19 -1.56 -18.49
N ASP A 228 -7.30 -1.10 -19.74
CA ASP A 228 -7.51 -1.99 -20.88
C ASP A 228 -6.38 -3.02 -21.01
N TYR A 229 -5.12 -2.58 -20.93
CA TYR A 229 -3.96 -3.46 -20.86
C TYR A 229 -4.06 -4.48 -19.72
N LEU A 230 -4.42 -4.04 -18.50
CA LEU A 230 -4.53 -4.92 -17.32
C LEU A 230 -5.66 -5.94 -17.47
N VAL A 231 -6.81 -5.54 -18.03
CA VAL A 231 -7.97 -6.40 -18.28
C VAL A 231 -7.64 -7.43 -19.35
N GLN A 232 -7.07 -7.03 -20.48
CA GLN A 232 -6.64 -7.97 -21.54
C GLN A 232 -5.61 -8.97 -21.01
N ARG A 233 -4.65 -8.48 -20.20
CA ARG A 233 -3.64 -9.33 -19.58
C ARG A 233 -4.23 -10.31 -18.57
N ALA A 234 -5.23 -9.90 -17.80
CA ALA A 234 -5.86 -10.77 -16.82
C ALA A 234 -6.74 -11.87 -17.44
N ARG A 235 -7.21 -11.68 -18.68
CA ARG A 235 -7.95 -12.68 -19.47
C ARG A 235 -7.07 -13.79 -20.07
N ARG A 236 -5.81 -13.47 -20.42
CA ARG A 236 -4.90 -14.40 -21.09
C ARG A 236 -3.93 -15.04 -20.09
N THR A 237 -3.81 -16.36 -20.12
CA THR A 237 -2.88 -17.13 -19.25
C THR A 237 -1.52 -17.38 -19.93
N GLU A 238 -1.46 -17.24 -21.26
CA GLU A 238 -0.28 -17.53 -22.10
C GLU A 238 0.47 -16.24 -22.51
N ALA A 239 1.35 -16.34 -23.51
CA ALA A 239 2.11 -15.21 -24.04
C ALA A 239 1.15 -14.06 -24.42
N PHE A 240 1.31 -12.92 -23.73
CA PHE A 240 0.43 -11.77 -23.86
C PHE A 240 1.02 -10.75 -24.81
N GLU A 241 0.38 -10.58 -25.97
CA GLU A 241 0.58 -9.43 -26.84
C GLU A 241 -0.58 -8.44 -26.64
N TYR A 242 -0.24 -7.16 -26.40
CA TYR A 242 -1.23 -6.12 -26.16
C TYR A 242 -1.76 -5.57 -27.47
N GLU A 243 -3.08 -5.59 -27.63
CA GLU A 243 -3.77 -5.03 -28.79
C GLU A 243 -4.43 -3.71 -28.39
N PRO A 244 -3.86 -2.55 -28.74
CA PRO A 244 -4.40 -1.26 -28.33
C PRO A 244 -5.75 -0.99 -28.99
N PRO A 245 -6.74 -0.47 -28.24
CA PRO A 245 -8.04 -0.13 -28.80
C PRO A 245 -7.92 1.02 -29.80
N HIS A 246 -8.74 1.00 -30.84
CA HIS A 246 -8.82 2.10 -31.79
C HIS A 246 -9.40 3.36 -31.11
N TYR A 247 -8.64 4.46 -31.09
CA TYR A 247 -9.02 5.68 -30.36
C TYR A 247 -10.35 6.33 -30.78
N HIS A 248 -10.79 6.09 -32.01
CA HIS A 248 -12.03 6.62 -32.56
C HIS A 248 -13.15 5.58 -32.57
N SER A 249 -12.97 4.43 -31.91
CA SER A 249 -14.04 3.44 -31.79
C SER A 249 -15.11 3.94 -30.83
N GLN A 250 -16.36 3.57 -31.11
CA GLN A 250 -17.47 3.84 -30.20
C GLN A 250 -17.21 3.23 -28.82
N SER A 251 -16.64 2.02 -28.77
CA SER A 251 -16.29 1.35 -27.52
C SER A 251 -15.32 2.16 -26.65
N PHE A 252 -14.36 2.87 -27.25
CA PHE A 252 -13.44 3.74 -26.52
C PHE A 252 -14.15 4.98 -25.97
N HIS A 253 -15.06 5.56 -26.74
CA HIS A 253 -15.90 6.68 -26.29
C HIS A 253 -16.82 6.27 -25.14
N ASP A 254 -17.46 5.11 -25.23
CA ASP A 254 -18.33 4.57 -24.18
C ASP A 254 -17.54 4.30 -22.89
N ALA A 255 -16.34 3.71 -22.99
CA ALA A 255 -15.45 3.47 -21.84
C ALA A 255 -15.00 4.78 -21.18
N LYS A 256 -14.71 5.81 -21.98
CA LYS A 256 -14.36 7.14 -21.50
C LYS A 256 -15.53 7.77 -20.73
N ASP A 257 -16.74 7.69 -21.25
CA ASP A 257 -17.93 8.23 -20.59
C ASP A 257 -18.26 7.45 -19.31
N ALA A 258 -18.11 6.12 -19.32
CA ALA A 258 -18.26 5.26 -18.15
C ALA A 258 -17.28 5.61 -17.02
N LEU A 259 -16.01 5.90 -17.36
CA LEU A 259 -15.01 6.33 -16.38
C LEU A 259 -15.42 7.66 -15.72
N ILE A 260 -15.84 8.66 -16.52
CA ILE A 260 -16.31 9.95 -16.01
C ILE A 260 -17.51 9.76 -15.09
N VAL A 261 -18.47 8.91 -15.49
CA VAL A 261 -19.61 8.57 -14.65
C VAL A 261 -19.16 7.90 -13.36
N GLY A 262 -18.21 6.98 -13.40
CA GLY A 262 -17.64 6.31 -12.21
C GLY A 262 -17.07 7.31 -11.20
N GLU A 263 -16.25 8.26 -11.67
CA GLU A 263 -15.73 9.35 -10.83
C GLU A 263 -16.86 10.19 -10.20
N ILE A 264 -17.87 10.56 -10.99
CA ILE A 264 -19.02 11.34 -10.50
C ILE A 264 -19.81 10.56 -9.45
N GLN A 265 -19.99 9.25 -9.64
CA GLN A 265 -20.72 8.41 -8.68
C GLN A 265 -19.98 8.28 -7.35
N LEU A 266 -18.64 8.19 -7.36
CA LEU A 266 -17.84 8.22 -6.14
C LEU A 266 -18.11 9.50 -5.33
N LEU A 267 -18.02 10.66 -5.97
CA LEU A 267 -18.28 11.95 -5.31
C LEU A 267 -19.71 12.04 -4.75
N LYS A 268 -20.70 11.65 -5.55
CA LYS A 268 -22.12 11.70 -5.16
C LYS A 268 -22.44 10.76 -4.00
N ARG A 269 -21.95 9.51 -4.05
CA ARG A 269 -22.29 8.47 -3.06
C ARG A 269 -21.54 8.66 -1.74
N LEU A 270 -20.30 9.15 -1.78
CA LEU A 270 -19.54 9.50 -0.58
C LEU A 270 -19.92 10.88 -0.02
N GLY A 271 -20.83 11.61 -0.67
CA GLY A 271 -21.25 12.95 -0.25
C GLY A 271 -20.09 13.93 -0.14
N PHE A 272 -19.12 13.83 -1.05
CA PHE A 272 -17.87 14.62 -1.06
C PHE A 272 -16.96 14.43 0.17
N HIS A 273 -17.20 13.41 1.02
CA HIS A 273 -16.28 13.01 2.09
C HIS A 273 -15.11 12.17 1.55
N VAL A 274 -14.24 12.83 0.78
CA VAL A 274 -13.12 12.20 0.06
C VAL A 274 -11.77 12.30 0.78
N GLN A 275 -11.75 12.82 2.00
CA GLN A 275 -10.54 12.93 2.81
C GLN A 275 -10.07 11.53 3.26
N VAL A 276 -8.79 11.24 3.04
CA VAL A 276 -8.15 9.99 3.43
C VAL A 276 -6.81 10.26 4.11
N GLY A 277 -6.72 9.95 5.40
CA GLY A 277 -5.48 9.88 6.16
C GLY A 277 -4.94 8.45 6.17
N LEU A 278 -3.76 8.23 5.60
CA LEU A 278 -3.09 6.93 5.61
C LEU A 278 -2.22 6.76 6.88
N PRO A 279 -2.09 5.53 7.43
CA PRO A 279 -1.41 5.24 8.69
C PRO A 279 0.12 5.28 8.62
N HIS A 280 0.71 5.46 7.43
CA HIS A 280 2.15 5.30 7.20
C HIS A 280 3.02 6.27 8.01
N ALA A 281 2.63 7.53 8.13
CA ALA A 281 3.37 8.50 8.97
C ALA A 281 3.29 8.14 10.46
N LEU A 282 2.12 7.68 10.92
CA LEU A 282 1.93 7.22 12.31
C LEU A 282 2.80 6.00 12.61
N LEU A 283 2.89 5.05 11.67
CA LEU A 283 3.73 3.87 11.82
C LEU A 283 5.19 4.25 12.11
N ILE A 284 5.76 5.18 11.34
CA ILE A 284 7.16 5.59 11.55
C ILE A 284 7.34 6.22 12.92
N ASN A 285 6.43 7.10 13.34
CA ASN A 285 6.45 7.72 14.66
C ASN A 285 6.35 6.69 15.78
N TYR A 286 5.46 5.69 15.64
CA TYR A 286 5.28 4.63 16.63
C TYR A 286 6.51 3.73 16.74
N MET A 287 7.08 3.34 15.61
CA MET A 287 8.31 2.54 15.57
C MET A 287 9.51 3.28 16.17
N GLN A 288 9.59 4.61 15.99
CA GLN A 288 10.61 5.45 16.62
C GLN A 288 10.40 5.55 18.13
N LEU A 289 9.15 5.78 18.57
CA LEU A 289 8.81 5.89 19.99
C LEU A 289 9.10 4.59 20.76
N LEU A 290 8.84 3.46 20.13
CA LEU A 290 9.15 2.13 20.67
C LEU A 290 10.65 1.76 20.60
N GLY A 291 11.49 2.58 19.97
CA GLY A 291 12.93 2.32 19.83
C GLY A 291 13.29 1.19 18.86
N VAL A 292 12.34 0.75 18.02
CA VAL A 292 12.49 -0.43 17.13
C VAL A 292 12.57 -0.07 15.65
N ALA A 293 12.56 1.21 15.29
CA ALA A 293 12.63 1.66 13.90
C ALA A 293 13.85 1.12 13.13
N GLN A 294 15.00 0.99 13.80
CA GLN A 294 16.24 0.46 13.23
C GLN A 294 16.46 -1.03 13.49
N SER A 295 15.52 -1.69 14.18
CA SER A 295 15.65 -3.11 14.46
C SER A 295 15.55 -3.91 13.16
N ASN A 296 16.44 -4.89 13.02
CA ASN A 296 16.42 -5.80 11.90
C ASN A 296 15.59 -7.02 12.27
N THR A 297 14.68 -7.37 11.38
CA THR A 297 13.96 -8.63 11.45
C THR A 297 14.61 -9.54 10.42
N ALA A 298 14.97 -10.76 10.78
CA ALA A 298 15.56 -11.74 9.86
C ALA A 298 14.53 -12.82 9.56
N ARG A 299 14.48 -13.26 8.30
CA ARG A 299 13.75 -14.46 7.88
C ARG A 299 14.81 -15.50 7.53
N ALA A 300 14.61 -16.75 7.94
CA ALA A 300 15.56 -17.83 7.66
C ALA A 300 15.86 -17.89 6.15
N GLY A 301 17.12 -17.69 5.76
CA GLY A 301 17.57 -17.73 4.36
C GLY A 301 17.45 -16.43 3.57
N HIS A 302 17.02 -15.31 4.17
CA HIS A 302 16.93 -14.00 3.50
C HIS A 302 17.73 -12.91 4.20
N ALA A 303 18.10 -11.87 3.45
CA ALA A 303 18.77 -10.70 4.01
C ALA A 303 17.91 -10.04 5.10
N PRO A 304 18.52 -9.51 6.18
CA PRO A 304 17.79 -8.79 7.21
C PRO A 304 17.08 -7.58 6.59
N VAL A 305 15.83 -7.37 6.98
CA VAL A 305 15.03 -6.22 6.56
C VAL A 305 14.65 -5.44 7.80
N LEU A 306 14.70 -4.11 7.72
CA LEU A 306 14.27 -3.23 8.80
C LEU A 306 12.82 -3.54 9.19
N ALA A 307 12.55 -3.65 10.48
CA ALA A 307 11.21 -3.88 11.01
C ALA A 307 10.22 -2.83 10.51
N ALA A 308 10.65 -1.56 10.45
CA ALA A 308 9.85 -0.46 9.91
C ALA A 308 9.45 -0.69 8.45
N GLN A 309 10.38 -1.19 7.62
CA GLN A 309 10.08 -1.50 6.21
C GLN A 309 9.09 -2.67 6.09
N ARG A 310 9.18 -3.67 6.97
CA ARG A 310 8.21 -4.78 6.97
C ARG A 310 6.82 -4.33 7.37
N ALA A 311 6.70 -3.58 8.47
CA ALA A 311 5.42 -3.02 8.88
C ALA A 311 4.82 -2.11 7.80
N TRP A 312 5.67 -1.35 7.07
CA TRP A 312 5.22 -0.54 5.94
C TRP A 312 4.65 -1.38 4.80
N ASN A 313 5.30 -2.49 4.45
CA ASN A 313 4.80 -3.40 3.43
C ASN A 313 3.46 -4.04 3.86
N ILE A 314 3.35 -4.43 5.13
CA ILE A 314 2.09 -4.94 5.70
C ILE A 314 0.97 -3.90 5.54
N LEU A 315 1.23 -2.61 5.82
CA LEU A 315 0.24 -1.55 5.60
C LEU A 315 -0.18 -1.41 4.14
N ASN A 316 0.76 -1.55 3.19
CA ASN A 316 0.43 -1.50 1.77
C ASN A 316 -0.47 -2.66 1.37
N ASP A 317 -0.21 -3.87 1.87
CA ASP A 317 -1.07 -5.04 1.61
C ASP A 317 -2.44 -4.88 2.26
N ALA A 318 -2.49 -4.29 3.46
CA ALA A 318 -3.71 -4.06 4.20
C ALA A 318 -4.72 -3.13 3.49
N LEU A 319 -4.28 -2.30 2.53
CA LEU A 319 -5.16 -1.47 1.68
C LEU A 319 -6.12 -2.31 0.81
N GLN A 320 -5.87 -3.61 0.66
CA GLN A 320 -6.78 -4.55 -0.02
C GLN A 320 -7.91 -5.04 0.90
N THR A 321 -7.83 -4.78 2.21
CA THR A 321 -8.77 -5.30 3.23
C THR A 321 -9.74 -4.21 3.70
N PRO A 322 -10.92 -4.55 4.26
CA PRO A 322 -11.92 -3.59 4.72
C PRO A 322 -11.47 -2.70 5.89
N ILE A 323 -10.32 -2.97 6.53
CA ILE A 323 -9.93 -2.32 7.78
C ILE A 323 -9.84 -0.80 7.69
N TYR A 324 -9.51 -0.24 6.52
CA TYR A 324 -9.41 1.21 6.31
C TYR A 324 -10.77 1.92 6.33
N CYS A 325 -11.86 1.16 6.21
CA CYS A 325 -13.22 1.64 6.38
C CYS A 325 -13.76 1.39 7.79
N LEU A 326 -13.17 0.46 8.54
CA LEU A 326 -13.69 0.00 9.83
C LEU A 326 -12.93 0.57 11.02
N PHE A 327 -11.63 0.83 10.87
CA PHE A 327 -10.74 1.23 11.96
C PHE A 327 -10.03 2.55 11.66
N PRO A 328 -9.73 3.35 12.68
CA PRO A 328 -8.97 4.58 12.51
C PRO A 328 -7.49 4.29 12.17
N PRO A 329 -6.78 5.21 11.47
CA PRO A 329 -5.39 4.99 11.06
C PRO A 329 -4.42 4.64 12.18
N HIS A 330 -4.61 5.20 13.38
CA HIS A 330 -3.73 4.91 14.52
C HIS A 330 -3.77 3.43 14.92
N ALA A 331 -4.98 2.83 14.96
CA ALA A 331 -5.16 1.42 15.28
C ALA A 331 -4.57 0.52 14.18
N ILE A 332 -4.73 0.90 12.91
CA ILE A 332 -4.16 0.17 11.77
C ILE A 332 -2.62 0.18 11.83
N ALA A 333 -2.01 1.33 12.14
CA ALA A 333 -0.56 1.45 12.31
C ALA A 333 -0.05 0.54 13.43
N ALA A 334 -0.72 0.55 14.59
CA ALA A 334 -0.38 -0.32 15.71
C ALA A 334 -0.55 -1.81 15.34
N ALA A 335 -1.60 -2.18 14.61
CA ALA A 335 -1.82 -3.56 14.16
C ALA A 335 -0.71 -4.08 13.24
N ALA A 336 -0.16 -3.23 12.36
CA ALA A 336 0.98 -3.60 11.51
C ALA A 336 2.24 -3.91 12.34
N ILE A 337 2.48 -3.16 13.43
CA ILE A 337 3.57 -3.45 14.37
C ILE A 337 3.27 -4.73 15.16
N TYR A 338 2.04 -4.90 15.63
CA TYR A 338 1.59 -6.08 16.37
C TYR A 338 1.83 -7.37 15.57
N LEU A 339 1.58 -7.38 14.26
CA LEU A 339 1.88 -8.51 13.39
C LEU A 339 3.36 -8.92 13.40
N LEU A 340 4.29 -7.98 13.63
CA LEU A 340 5.72 -8.30 13.74
C LEU A 340 6.09 -8.98 15.07
N THR A 341 5.23 -8.88 16.09
CA THR A 341 5.45 -9.49 17.42
C THR A 341 4.96 -10.93 17.51
N LEU A 342 4.22 -11.42 16.51
CA LEU A 342 3.63 -12.75 16.52
C LEU A 342 4.65 -13.84 16.18
N GLU A 343 4.66 -14.91 16.97
CA GLU A 343 5.61 -16.03 16.85
C GLU A 343 5.37 -16.91 15.60
N ASP A 344 4.12 -17.02 15.14
CA ASP A 344 3.73 -17.85 13.98
C ASP A 344 4.07 -17.21 12.61
N THR A 345 4.91 -16.17 12.62
CA THR A 345 5.36 -15.50 11.39
C THR A 345 6.68 -16.09 10.90
N GLU A 346 7.00 -15.87 9.64
CA GLU A 346 8.21 -16.42 9.03
C GLU A 346 9.52 -15.73 9.49
N TRP A 347 9.45 -14.90 10.53
CA TRP A 347 10.57 -14.10 11.00
C TRP A 347 10.66 -14.10 12.51
N ALA A 348 11.84 -13.75 13.02
CA ALA A 348 12.03 -13.60 14.46
C ALA A 348 11.06 -12.53 15.01
N PRO A 349 10.25 -12.86 16.03
CA PRO A 349 9.25 -11.95 16.57
C PRO A 349 9.94 -10.75 17.23
N LEU A 350 9.36 -9.58 17.03
CA LEU A 350 9.82 -8.36 17.66
C LEU A 350 9.43 -8.36 19.14
N ALA A 351 10.42 -8.35 20.03
CA ALA A 351 10.18 -8.22 21.46
C ALA A 351 9.84 -6.76 21.81
N LEU A 352 8.64 -6.54 22.34
CA LEU A 352 8.17 -5.22 22.78
C LEU A 352 7.75 -5.25 24.26
N PRO A 353 7.84 -4.12 24.98
CA PRO A 353 7.50 -4.06 26.41
C PRO A 353 6.05 -4.46 26.70
N MET A 354 5.86 -5.34 27.70
CA MET A 354 4.55 -5.74 28.23
C MET A 354 4.24 -5.14 29.61
N GLU A 355 5.26 -4.64 30.31
CA GLU A 355 5.16 -4.05 31.65
C GLU A 355 5.62 -2.58 31.61
N PRO A 356 5.08 -1.69 32.47
CA PRO A 356 3.99 -1.92 33.44
C PRO A 356 2.61 -2.08 32.80
N SER A 357 2.47 -1.67 31.53
CA SER A 357 1.31 -1.88 30.68
C SER A 357 1.78 -2.33 29.29
N PRO A 358 0.96 -3.07 28.54
CA PRO A 358 1.36 -3.49 27.20
C PRO A 358 1.59 -2.30 26.28
N TRP A 359 2.60 -2.38 25.40
CA TRP A 359 3.03 -1.26 24.55
C TRP A 359 1.91 -0.61 23.72
N TRP A 360 0.90 -1.38 23.28
CA TRP A 360 -0.20 -0.86 22.46
C TRP A 360 -1.16 0.06 23.22
N ALA A 361 -1.18 -0.02 24.55
CA ALA A 361 -1.95 0.91 25.38
C ALA A 361 -1.46 2.36 25.25
N LEU A 362 -0.19 2.56 24.87
CA LEU A 362 0.37 3.89 24.58
C LEU A 362 -0.31 4.59 23.40
N PHE A 363 -0.94 3.81 22.52
CA PHE A 363 -1.58 4.30 21.30
C PHE A 363 -3.10 4.29 21.37
N ASP A 364 -3.67 4.10 22.57
CA ASP A 364 -5.11 4.02 22.82
C ASP A 364 -5.82 2.90 22.04
N VAL A 365 -5.12 1.78 21.79
CA VAL A 365 -5.67 0.62 21.07
C VAL A 365 -5.83 -0.57 22.01
N SER A 366 -6.96 -1.27 21.93
CA SER A 366 -7.17 -2.52 22.66
C SER A 366 -6.53 -3.73 21.97
N ARG A 367 -6.22 -4.78 22.73
CA ARG A 367 -5.70 -6.03 22.16
C ARG A 367 -6.69 -6.68 21.19
N ASP A 368 -7.99 -6.56 21.46
CA ASP A 368 -9.03 -7.17 20.62
C ASP A 368 -9.12 -6.47 19.26
N GLU A 369 -9.03 -5.14 19.22
CA GLU A 369 -8.92 -4.39 17.96
C GLU A 369 -7.70 -4.82 17.14
N LEU A 370 -6.52 -4.93 17.77
CA LEU A 370 -5.31 -5.41 17.10
C LEU A 370 -5.50 -6.80 16.50
N ARG A 371 -6.15 -7.72 17.24
CA ARG A 371 -6.42 -9.08 16.76
C ARG A 371 -7.39 -9.10 15.59
N VAL A 372 -8.45 -8.31 15.62
CA VAL A 372 -9.41 -8.22 14.51
C VAL A 372 -8.71 -7.69 13.25
N ILE A 373 -7.98 -6.58 13.37
CA ILE A 373 -7.24 -6.00 12.24
C ILE A 373 -6.19 -6.98 11.70
N ALA A 374 -5.40 -7.60 12.58
CA ALA A 374 -4.40 -8.59 12.21
C ALA A 374 -5.03 -9.79 11.48
N THR A 375 -6.22 -10.25 11.90
CA THR A 375 -6.92 -11.36 11.25
C THR A 375 -7.30 -11.02 9.81
N HIS A 376 -7.86 -9.81 9.57
CA HIS A 376 -8.17 -9.37 8.20
C HIS A 376 -6.92 -9.35 7.30
N ILE A 377 -5.80 -8.87 7.82
CA ILE A 377 -4.54 -8.81 7.08
C ILE A 377 -3.99 -10.22 6.82
N LEU A 378 -3.97 -11.10 7.84
CA LEU A 378 -3.43 -12.46 7.72
C LEU A 378 -4.22 -13.33 6.73
N ARG A 379 -5.52 -13.08 6.54
CA ARG A 379 -6.34 -13.75 5.50
C ARG A 379 -5.81 -13.53 4.09
N LEU A 380 -5.06 -12.44 3.83
CA LEU A 380 -4.43 -12.21 2.52
C LEU A 380 -3.27 -13.17 2.26
N TYR A 381 -2.53 -13.53 3.32
CA TYR A 381 -1.31 -14.31 3.18
C TYR A 381 -1.52 -15.81 3.35
N ASP A 382 -2.62 -16.25 3.95
CA ASP A 382 -2.94 -17.66 4.08
C ASP A 382 -2.96 -18.37 2.71
N ALA A 383 -2.41 -19.59 2.66
CA ALA A 383 -2.17 -20.33 1.41
C ALA A 383 -3.46 -20.70 0.67
N GLN A 384 -4.55 -20.86 1.42
CA GLN A 384 -5.92 -21.04 0.89
C GLN A 384 -6.79 -19.80 1.20
N GLY A 385 -6.13 -18.72 1.63
CA GLY A 385 -6.76 -17.46 2.00
C GLY A 385 -7.27 -16.66 0.82
N LEU A 386 -7.74 -15.47 1.14
CA LEU A 386 -8.37 -14.54 0.23
C LEU A 386 -7.45 -14.17 -0.94
N GLY A 387 -6.17 -13.88 -0.66
CA GLY A 387 -5.20 -13.52 -1.71
C GLY A 387 -4.95 -14.63 -2.71
N ALA A 388 -4.89 -15.89 -2.24
CA ALA A 388 -4.70 -17.05 -3.10
C ALA A 388 -5.92 -17.31 -4.00
N ARG A 389 -7.15 -17.17 -3.45
CA ARG A 389 -8.39 -17.33 -4.23
C ARG A 389 -8.53 -16.29 -5.33
N VAL A 390 -8.28 -15.02 -5.02
CA VAL A 390 -8.32 -13.92 -6.01
C VAL A 390 -7.32 -14.17 -7.13
N GLN A 391 -6.11 -14.62 -6.80
CA GLN A 391 -5.10 -14.91 -7.82
C GLN A 391 -5.48 -16.12 -8.69
N ALA A 392 -6.09 -17.16 -8.11
CA ALA A 392 -6.53 -18.34 -8.85
C ALA A 392 -7.72 -18.04 -9.77
N ARG A 393 -8.66 -17.21 -9.32
CA ARG A 393 -9.88 -16.82 -10.05
C ARG A 393 -9.72 -15.54 -10.86
N ARG A 394 -8.48 -15.07 -11.08
CA ARG A 394 -8.23 -13.74 -11.66
C ARG A 394 -8.94 -13.51 -13.01
N ALA A 395 -8.92 -14.49 -13.90
CA ALA A 395 -9.59 -14.38 -15.20
C ALA A 395 -11.12 -14.33 -15.08
N GLU A 396 -11.69 -15.11 -14.16
CA GLU A 396 -13.13 -15.11 -13.86
C GLU A 396 -13.56 -13.78 -13.24
N LEU A 397 -12.79 -13.26 -12.28
CA LEU A 397 -13.07 -12.00 -11.60
C LEU A 397 -13.05 -10.79 -12.55
N VAL A 398 -12.28 -10.83 -13.64
CA VAL A 398 -12.34 -9.80 -14.69
C VAL A 398 -13.74 -9.73 -15.32
N GLU A 399 -14.33 -10.88 -15.64
CA GLU A 399 -15.66 -10.94 -16.23
C GLU A 399 -16.73 -10.54 -15.20
N LEU A 400 -16.61 -11.03 -13.96
CA LEU A 400 -17.51 -10.69 -12.86
C LEU A 400 -17.41 -9.22 -12.42
N ALA A 401 -16.27 -8.56 -12.65
CA ALA A 401 -16.10 -7.14 -12.37
C ALA A 401 -16.92 -6.25 -13.33
N THR A 402 -17.47 -6.81 -14.42
CA THR A 402 -18.40 -6.13 -15.33
C THR A 402 -19.84 -6.34 -14.91
N ARG A 403 -20.70 -5.35 -15.18
CA ARG A 403 -22.14 -5.46 -14.87
C ARG A 403 -22.83 -6.61 -15.62
N ALA A 404 -22.42 -6.88 -16.87
CA ALA A 404 -22.98 -7.96 -17.67
C ALA A 404 -22.58 -9.33 -17.10
N GLY A 405 -21.29 -9.52 -16.80
CA GLY A 405 -20.77 -10.77 -16.24
C GLY A 405 -21.36 -11.08 -14.86
N LEU A 406 -21.42 -10.10 -13.96
CA LEU A 406 -22.01 -10.31 -12.63
C LEU A 406 -23.49 -10.72 -12.70
N ARG A 407 -24.27 -10.08 -13.58
CA ARG A 407 -25.70 -10.41 -13.73
C ARG A 407 -25.92 -11.78 -14.35
N ALA A 408 -25.11 -12.14 -15.33
CA ALA A 408 -25.15 -13.48 -15.92
C ALA A 408 -24.81 -14.55 -14.88
N TRP A 409 -23.80 -14.29 -14.05
CA TRP A 409 -23.41 -15.19 -12.96
C TRP A 409 -24.52 -15.33 -11.91
N LEU A 410 -25.12 -14.21 -11.47
CA LEU A 410 -26.25 -14.23 -10.55
C LEU A 410 -27.46 -14.98 -11.12
N ALA A 411 -27.74 -14.85 -12.43
CA ALA A 411 -28.83 -15.58 -13.06
C ALA A 411 -28.60 -17.10 -13.13
N GLN A 412 -27.35 -17.56 -13.04
CA GLN A 412 -26.99 -18.98 -13.03
C GLN A 412 -26.96 -19.58 -11.62
N HIS A 413 -26.85 -18.74 -10.59
CA HIS A 413 -26.67 -19.15 -9.18
C HIS A 413 -27.80 -18.67 -8.24
N ALA A 414 -28.86 -18.08 -8.81
CA ALA A 414 -30.12 -17.77 -8.12
C ALA A 414 -31.10 -18.93 -8.27
#